data_AF-A0AAW5ZIA4-F1
#
_entry.id   AF-A0AAW5ZIA4-F1
#
_cell.length_a   1.000
_cell.length_b   1.000
_cell.length_c   1.000
_cell.angle_alpha   90.00
_cell.angle_beta   90.00
_cell.angle_gamma   90.00
#
_symmetry.space_group_name_H-M   'P 1'
#
loop_
_entity.id
_entity.type
_entity.pdbx_description
1 polymer ?
#
loop_
_entity_poly.entity_id
_entity_poly.type
_entity_poly.pdbx_seq_one_letter_code
_entity_poly.pdbx_strand_id
1 'polypeptide(L)'
;MQIRNVHRSDNTLLHPGDTLGTSPRVSVPLRRARSSGDLQALGLRTRGAPSSAPPALPAIGIAASHAAQKALISAAALETELHFTGTTGATDNSLAPRLAARLMDVAIRIAEHCAAVPPAGQPHAPMPEAWRCLEVLASLRGKLNPAQLTRARGILSRAANASPHAPADKALLLDTLETVTQADGPGLGEYVAKRAYDGLCLDQLQLKADGEAEPPARTFNSILPSLAASTYDYNPLGRTLLWEGACRLFDGPSAERRRAALQTAVFSLPNVPAPGEQPLGHLVEFILAIDDMALYETNAAGASRSA
;
A
#
# COMPACT_ATOMS: atom_id res chain seq x y z
N MET A 1 4.80 -4.79 20.47
CA MET A 1 4.67 -3.71 19.48
C MET A 1 3.78 -2.54 19.95
N GLN A 2 4.29 -1.69 20.86
CA GLN A 2 3.52 -0.56 21.39
C GLN A 2 3.40 0.50 20.28
N ILE A 3 2.22 0.65 19.69
CA ILE A 3 1.84 1.92 19.06
C ILE A 3 1.57 2.88 20.23
N ARG A 4 2.65 3.42 20.82
CA ARG A 4 2.53 4.47 21.84
C ARG A 4 1.82 5.66 21.19
N ASN A 5 0.91 6.29 21.94
CA ASN A 5 0.38 7.61 21.65
C ASN A 5 1.50 8.51 21.09
N VAL A 6 1.53 8.68 19.76
CA VAL A 6 2.50 9.57 19.13
C VAL A 6 1.90 10.95 19.26
N HIS A 7 2.44 11.71 20.22
CA HIS A 7 2.29 13.14 20.22
C HIS A 7 2.85 13.63 18.88
N ARG A 8 2.01 14.31 18.09
CA ARG A 8 2.38 14.90 16.81
C ARG A 8 3.61 15.78 17.04
N SER A 9 4.77 15.34 16.57
CA SER A 9 5.91 16.23 16.41
C SER A 9 5.67 16.94 15.09
N ASP A 10 5.60 18.27 15.12
CA ASP A 10 5.32 19.15 13.96
C ASP A 10 6.39 19.11 12.85
N ASN A 11 7.20 18.05 12.80
CA ASN A 11 8.36 17.90 11.94
C ASN A 11 8.26 16.79 10.88
N THR A 12 7.09 16.18 10.68
CA THR A 12 6.80 15.49 9.42
C THR A 12 6.56 16.55 8.35
N LEU A 13 7.62 16.85 7.61
CA LEU A 13 7.60 17.71 6.43
C LEU A 13 6.50 17.24 5.48
N LEU A 14 5.51 18.12 5.27
CA LEU A 14 4.55 18.03 4.18
C LEU A 14 5.35 17.86 2.88
N HIS A 15 5.22 16.70 2.23
CA HIS A 15 5.91 16.46 0.97
C HIS A 15 5.17 17.13 -0.19
N PRO A 16 5.80 17.41 -1.34
CA PRO A 16 5.20 18.17 -2.44
C PRO A 16 4.01 17.50 -3.16
N GLY A 17 3.47 16.41 -2.61
CA GLY A 17 2.17 15.81 -2.99
C GLY A 17 1.04 16.07 -1.98
N ASP A 18 1.35 16.62 -0.80
CA ASP A 18 0.39 17.00 0.24
C ASP A 18 -0.27 18.37 -0.04
N THR A 19 0.16 19.06 -1.10
CA THR A 19 -0.60 20.19 -1.63
C THR A 19 -1.81 19.64 -2.36
N LEU A 20 -2.97 19.78 -1.73
CA LEU A 20 -4.24 20.12 -2.38
C LEU A 20 -3.94 20.97 -3.61
N GLY A 21 -3.92 20.32 -4.78
CA GLY A 21 -4.11 21.00 -6.03
C GLY A 21 -5.51 21.58 -6.00
N THR A 22 -5.64 22.83 -5.54
CA THR A 22 -6.77 23.67 -5.92
C THR A 22 -6.76 23.79 -7.44
N SER A 23 -7.42 22.82 -8.08
CA SER A 23 -7.86 22.95 -9.46
C SER A 23 -8.74 24.21 -9.54
N PRO A 24 -8.73 24.96 -10.66
CA PRO A 24 -9.45 26.23 -10.75
C PRO A 24 -10.90 25.99 -10.38
N ARG A 25 -11.45 26.85 -9.52
CA ARG A 25 -12.88 26.90 -9.19
C ARG A 25 -13.68 27.20 -10.47
N VAL A 26 -13.89 26.19 -11.29
CA VAL A 26 -15.09 26.14 -12.13
C VAL A 26 -16.16 25.66 -11.18
N SER A 27 -16.89 26.62 -10.62
CA SER A 27 -18.07 26.37 -9.80
C SER A 27 -19.16 25.74 -10.67
N VAL A 28 -19.01 24.46 -10.99
CA VAL A 28 -20.14 23.65 -11.45
C VAL A 28 -20.92 23.29 -10.18
N PRO A 29 -22.22 23.61 -10.12
CA PRO A 29 -23.01 23.31 -8.92
C PRO A 29 -22.95 21.81 -8.65
N LEU A 30 -22.76 21.44 -7.38
CA LEU A 30 -23.00 20.09 -6.87
C LEU A 30 -24.39 19.63 -7.33
N ARG A 31 -24.46 18.90 -8.44
CA ARG A 31 -25.59 18.00 -8.70
C ARG A 31 -25.44 16.92 -7.66
N ARG A 32 -26.12 17.12 -6.53
CA ARG A 32 -26.47 16.07 -5.58
C ARG A 32 -26.92 14.88 -6.43
N ALA A 33 -26.12 13.81 -6.51
CA ALA A 33 -26.47 12.60 -7.23
C ALA A 33 -27.77 12.07 -6.59
N ARG A 34 -28.89 12.44 -7.20
CA ARG A 34 -30.25 12.12 -6.73
C ARG A 34 -30.86 11.01 -7.58
N SER A 35 -30.14 10.54 -8.61
CA SER A 35 -30.69 9.62 -9.58
C SER A 35 -29.73 8.47 -9.90
N SER A 36 -30.35 7.34 -10.25
CA SER A 36 -29.72 6.15 -10.79
C SER A 36 -28.80 6.45 -11.99
N GLY A 37 -29.14 7.48 -12.79
CA GLY A 37 -28.35 7.89 -13.96
C GLY A 37 -27.04 8.59 -13.60
N ASP A 38 -26.99 9.34 -12.50
CA ASP A 38 -25.75 10.02 -12.06
C ASP A 38 -24.72 8.99 -11.54
N LEU A 39 -25.19 7.90 -10.95
CA LEU A 39 -24.35 6.79 -10.50
C LEU A 39 -23.80 5.98 -11.69
N GLN A 40 -24.62 5.70 -12.70
CA GLN A 40 -24.17 5.03 -13.92
C GLN A 40 -23.17 5.88 -14.73
N ALA A 41 -23.31 7.21 -14.72
CA ALA A 41 -22.36 8.12 -15.34
C ALA A 41 -21.00 8.17 -14.63
N LEU A 42 -20.94 7.73 -13.37
CA LEU A 42 -19.72 7.55 -12.57
C LEU A 42 -19.18 6.11 -12.63
N GLY A 43 -19.73 5.25 -13.49
CA GLY A 43 -19.36 3.82 -13.57
C GLY A 43 -19.86 2.98 -12.37
N LEU A 44 -20.61 3.58 -11.43
CA LEU A 44 -21.14 2.92 -10.25
C LEU A 44 -22.46 2.20 -10.59
N ARG A 45 -22.52 0.90 -10.33
CA ARG A 45 -23.70 0.09 -10.64
C ARG A 45 -24.82 0.43 -9.68
N THR A 46 -25.92 0.92 -10.23
CA THR A 46 -27.15 1.13 -9.48
C THR A 46 -27.65 -0.17 -8.86
N ARG A 47 -28.16 -0.07 -7.61
CA ARG A 47 -28.68 -1.10 -6.68
C ARG A 47 -29.70 -2.14 -7.22
N GLY A 48 -29.82 -2.32 -8.53
CA GLY A 48 -30.86 -3.09 -9.20
C GLY A 48 -30.49 -4.50 -9.65
N ALA A 49 -29.25 -4.97 -9.49
CA ALA A 49 -28.92 -6.37 -9.79
C ALA A 49 -27.90 -6.91 -8.77
N PRO A 50 -28.23 -7.94 -7.98
CA PRO A 50 -27.29 -8.57 -7.07
C PRO A 50 -26.27 -9.35 -7.90
N SER A 51 -25.12 -8.73 -8.18
CA SER A 51 -23.93 -9.50 -8.52
C SER A 51 -23.32 -9.93 -7.18
N SER A 52 -23.58 -11.18 -6.78
CA SER A 52 -23.22 -11.76 -5.49
C SER A 52 -21.71 -12.01 -5.30
N ALA A 53 -20.87 -11.36 -6.10
CA ALA A 53 -19.43 -11.48 -6.01
C ALA A 53 -18.76 -10.15 -6.42
N PRO A 54 -17.78 -9.65 -5.63
CA PRO A 54 -16.92 -8.56 -6.08
C PRO A 54 -16.26 -8.99 -7.41
N PRO A 55 -15.98 -8.04 -8.32
CA PRO A 55 -15.29 -8.35 -9.57
C PRO A 55 -13.99 -9.10 -9.24
N ALA A 56 -13.81 -10.29 -9.82
CA ALA A 56 -12.62 -11.08 -9.62
C ALA A 56 -11.40 -10.25 -10.01
N LEU A 57 -10.44 -10.12 -9.09
CA LEU A 57 -9.19 -9.43 -9.38
C LEU A 57 -8.51 -10.10 -10.58
N PRO A 58 -7.85 -9.32 -11.45
CA PRO A 58 -7.32 -9.83 -12.71
C PRO A 58 -6.29 -10.93 -12.43
N ALA A 59 -6.40 -12.04 -13.17
CA ALA A 59 -5.43 -13.12 -13.12
C ALA A 59 -4.08 -12.65 -13.69
N ILE A 60 -2.99 -12.98 -12.99
CA ILE A 60 -1.62 -12.59 -13.38
C ILE A 60 -1.23 -13.33 -14.68
N GLY A 61 -0.96 -12.58 -15.76
CA GLY A 61 -0.52 -13.14 -17.05
C GLY A 61 0.92 -13.69 -17.03
N ILE A 62 1.28 -14.51 -18.02
CA ILE A 62 2.58 -15.21 -18.11
C ILE A 62 3.79 -14.26 -18.06
N ALA A 63 3.71 -13.08 -18.69
CA ALA A 63 4.79 -12.10 -18.65
C ALA A 63 4.99 -11.48 -17.25
N ALA A 64 3.88 -11.22 -16.54
CA ALA A 64 3.91 -10.76 -15.16
C ALA A 64 4.43 -11.87 -14.22
N SER A 65 4.14 -13.15 -14.52
CA SER A 65 4.67 -14.31 -13.79
C SER A 65 6.20 -14.43 -13.91
N HIS A 66 6.78 -14.14 -15.08
CA HIS A 66 8.24 -14.20 -15.25
C HIS A 66 8.97 -13.03 -14.54
N ALA A 67 8.39 -11.81 -14.57
CA ALA A 67 8.93 -10.67 -13.83
C ALA A 67 8.86 -10.89 -12.31
N ALA A 68 7.72 -11.40 -11.81
CA ALA A 68 7.54 -11.84 -10.43
C ALA A 68 8.61 -12.85 -10.00
N GLN A 69 8.82 -13.91 -10.79
CA GLN A 69 9.82 -14.93 -10.48
C GLN A 69 11.25 -14.35 -10.40
N LYS A 70 11.60 -13.44 -11.30
CA LYS A 70 12.91 -12.76 -11.26
C LYS A 70 13.08 -11.93 -9.99
N ALA A 71 12.06 -11.17 -9.59
CA ALA A 71 12.08 -10.40 -8.36
C ALA A 71 12.32 -11.30 -7.12
N LEU A 72 11.64 -12.44 -7.04
CA LEU A 72 11.82 -13.40 -5.96
C LEU A 72 13.24 -14.01 -5.93
N ILE A 73 13.79 -14.38 -7.10
CA ILE A 73 15.15 -14.91 -7.20
C ILE A 73 16.18 -13.86 -6.77
N SER A 74 16.01 -12.61 -7.20
CA SER A 74 16.90 -11.51 -6.82
C SER A 74 16.84 -11.23 -5.31
N ALA A 75 15.65 -11.26 -4.71
CA ALA A 75 15.47 -11.11 -3.27
C ALA A 75 16.18 -12.24 -2.49
N ALA A 76 15.98 -13.50 -2.89
CA ALA A 76 16.64 -14.65 -2.26
C ALA A 76 18.16 -14.59 -2.40
N ALA A 77 18.67 -14.14 -3.55
CA ALA A 77 20.10 -13.99 -3.78
C ALA A 77 20.72 -12.89 -2.91
N LEU A 78 20.01 -11.78 -2.67
CA LEU A 78 20.43 -10.73 -1.75
C LEU A 78 20.43 -11.25 -0.29
N GLU A 79 19.37 -11.94 0.12
CA GLU A 79 19.26 -12.52 1.47
C GLU A 79 20.40 -13.50 1.77
N THR A 80 20.74 -14.34 0.78
CA THR A 80 21.88 -15.27 0.86
C THR A 80 23.19 -14.50 1.04
N GLU A 81 23.42 -13.44 0.27
CA GLU A 81 24.64 -12.62 0.38
C GLU A 81 24.74 -11.91 1.73
N LEU A 82 23.61 -11.46 2.28
CA LEU A 82 23.53 -10.84 3.61
C LEU A 82 23.85 -11.82 4.73
N HIS A 83 23.55 -13.10 4.55
CA HIS A 83 23.91 -14.13 5.50
C HIS A 83 25.43 -14.32 5.57
N PHE A 84 26.12 -14.30 4.42
CA PHE A 84 27.57 -14.47 4.33
C PHE A 84 28.39 -13.24 4.73
N THR A 85 27.81 -12.04 4.67
CA THR A 85 28.50 -10.81 5.09
C THR A 85 28.54 -10.63 6.61
N GLY A 86 27.64 -11.28 7.36
CA GLY A 86 27.65 -11.27 8.83
C GLY A 86 28.71 -12.16 9.48
N THR A 87 29.39 -13.04 8.72
CA THR A 87 30.36 -14.01 9.25
C THR A 87 31.81 -13.56 9.10
N THR A 88 32.10 -12.61 8.23
CA THR A 88 33.42 -12.01 8.05
C THR A 88 33.45 -10.69 8.79
N GLY A 89 34.02 -10.67 10.00
CA GLY A 89 34.06 -9.48 10.88
C GLY A 89 34.40 -8.20 10.11
N ALA A 90 33.37 -7.42 9.77
CA ALA A 90 33.47 -6.33 8.81
C ALA A 90 34.08 -5.10 9.48
N THR A 91 35.40 -4.99 9.41
CA THR A 91 36.16 -3.80 9.80
C THR A 91 36.22 -2.75 8.68
N ASP A 92 35.75 -3.09 7.47
CA ASP A 92 35.71 -2.18 6.33
C ASP A 92 34.35 -1.50 6.18
N ASN A 93 34.37 -0.17 5.98
CA ASN A 93 33.21 0.69 5.74
C ASN A 93 32.70 0.61 4.28
N SER A 94 33.27 -0.28 3.47
CA SER A 94 32.88 -0.53 2.08
C SER A 94 31.79 -1.62 1.97
N LEU A 95 31.05 -1.59 0.86
CA LEU A 95 30.15 -2.69 0.48
C LEU A 95 30.93 -3.66 -0.41
N ALA A 96 30.88 -4.96 -0.09
CA ALA A 96 31.41 -5.98 -0.98
C ALA A 96 30.81 -5.82 -2.39
N PRO A 97 31.60 -5.92 -3.47
CA PRO A 97 31.11 -5.70 -4.83
C PRO A 97 29.90 -6.57 -5.19
N ARG A 98 29.91 -7.82 -4.70
CA ARG A 98 28.81 -8.77 -4.89
C ARG A 98 27.53 -8.33 -4.18
N LEU A 99 27.62 -7.82 -2.95
CA LEU A 99 26.47 -7.25 -2.23
C LEU A 99 25.92 -6.01 -2.95
N ALA A 100 26.79 -5.11 -3.41
CA ALA A 100 26.38 -3.94 -4.17
C ALA A 100 25.64 -4.31 -5.47
N ALA A 101 26.13 -5.34 -6.18
CA ALA A 101 25.47 -5.86 -7.38
C ALA A 101 24.08 -6.45 -7.06
N ARG A 102 23.93 -7.18 -5.95
CA ARG A 102 22.64 -7.73 -5.52
C ARG A 102 21.63 -6.66 -5.13
N LEU A 103 22.07 -5.61 -4.43
CA LEU A 103 21.23 -4.45 -4.12
C LEU A 103 20.71 -3.78 -5.39
N MET A 104 21.57 -3.58 -6.38
CA MET A 104 21.17 -3.00 -7.66
C MET A 104 20.18 -3.88 -8.42
N ASP A 105 20.42 -5.19 -8.48
CA ASP A 105 19.53 -6.14 -9.14
C ASP A 105 18.13 -6.14 -8.50
N VAL A 106 18.03 -6.19 -7.16
CA VAL A 106 16.73 -6.07 -6.46
C VAL A 106 16.03 -4.75 -6.79
N ALA A 107 16.74 -3.62 -6.78
CA ALA A 107 16.15 -2.33 -7.09
C ALA A 107 15.63 -2.25 -8.54
N ILE A 108 16.36 -2.84 -9.50
CA ILE A 108 15.94 -2.96 -10.89
C ILE A 108 14.68 -3.83 -10.99
N ARG A 109 14.61 -4.97 -10.29
CA ARG A 109 13.42 -5.83 -10.32
C ARG A 109 12.18 -5.18 -9.74
N ILE A 110 12.31 -4.42 -8.65
CA ILE A 110 11.21 -3.61 -8.13
C ILE A 110 10.72 -2.65 -9.22
N ALA A 111 11.64 -1.91 -9.86
CA ALA A 111 11.29 -0.97 -10.92
C ALA A 111 10.63 -1.63 -12.14
N GLU A 112 11.15 -2.76 -12.62
CA GLU A 112 10.59 -3.49 -13.77
C GLU A 112 9.20 -4.06 -13.47
N HIS A 113 9.03 -4.65 -12.28
CA HIS A 113 7.78 -5.34 -11.90
C HIS A 113 6.66 -4.34 -11.57
N CYS A 114 6.99 -3.22 -10.95
CA CYS A 114 6.02 -2.28 -10.42
C CYS A 114 5.71 -1.07 -11.32
N ALA A 115 6.44 -0.90 -12.42
CA ALA A 115 6.16 0.15 -13.39
C ALA A 115 4.98 -0.15 -14.31
N ALA A 116 4.47 -1.39 -14.31
CA ALA A 116 3.34 -1.78 -15.14
C ALA A 116 2.04 -1.16 -14.60
N VAL A 117 1.53 -0.14 -15.29
CA VAL A 117 0.19 0.42 -15.04
C VAL A 117 -0.84 -0.46 -15.75
N PRO A 118 -1.92 -0.89 -15.07
CA PRO A 118 -3.00 -1.58 -15.75
C PRO A 118 -3.67 -0.67 -16.80
N PRO A 119 -4.31 -1.24 -17.84
CA PRO A 119 -5.06 -0.46 -18.81
C PRO A 119 -6.14 0.41 -18.14
N ALA A 120 -6.52 1.51 -18.80
CA ALA A 120 -7.61 2.36 -18.35
C ALA A 120 -8.90 1.55 -18.09
N GLY A 121 -9.56 1.82 -16.97
CA GLY A 121 -10.76 1.10 -16.52
C GLY A 121 -10.50 -0.30 -15.94
N GLN A 122 -9.25 -0.77 -15.87
CA GLN A 122 -8.93 -2.07 -15.28
C GLN A 122 -8.48 -1.94 -13.82
N PRO A 123 -8.94 -2.84 -12.93
CA PRO A 123 -8.45 -2.91 -11.56
C PRO A 123 -6.96 -3.26 -11.51
N HIS A 124 -6.36 -2.95 -10.36
CA HIS A 124 -4.97 -3.32 -10.07
C HIS A 124 -4.91 -4.72 -9.46
N ALA A 125 -3.70 -5.28 -9.41
CA ALA A 125 -3.41 -6.49 -8.65
C ALA A 125 -2.32 -6.20 -7.60
N PRO A 126 -2.34 -6.86 -6.43
CA PRO A 126 -1.25 -6.76 -5.48
C PRO A 126 0.05 -7.33 -6.06
N MET A 127 1.17 -6.77 -5.62
CA MET A 127 2.53 -7.13 -6.04
C MET A 127 3.32 -7.74 -4.86
N PRO A 128 3.00 -8.97 -4.43
CA PRO A 128 3.62 -9.59 -3.24
C PRO A 128 5.14 -9.75 -3.38
N GLU A 129 5.66 -9.87 -4.60
CA GLU A 129 7.10 -9.99 -4.85
C GLU A 129 7.84 -8.67 -4.57
N ALA A 130 7.19 -7.53 -4.82
CA ALA A 130 7.74 -6.22 -4.49
C ALA A 130 7.81 -6.04 -2.97
N TRP A 131 6.77 -6.48 -2.25
CA TRP A 131 6.77 -6.54 -0.79
C TRP A 131 7.94 -7.40 -0.29
N ARG A 132 8.12 -8.62 -0.82
CA ARG A 132 9.22 -9.51 -0.44
C ARG A 132 10.60 -8.88 -0.67
N CYS A 133 10.79 -8.19 -1.80
CA CYS A 133 12.05 -7.48 -2.07
C CYS A 133 12.34 -6.42 -1.01
N LEU A 134 11.32 -5.64 -0.61
CA LEU A 134 11.46 -4.61 0.42
C LEU A 134 11.73 -5.19 1.81
N GLU A 135 11.16 -6.36 2.15
CA GLU A 135 11.50 -7.06 3.40
C GLU A 135 12.99 -7.41 3.47
N VAL A 136 13.55 -7.93 2.38
CA VAL A 136 14.99 -8.25 2.32
C VAL A 136 15.83 -6.97 2.43
N LEU A 137 15.42 -5.88 1.77
CA LEU A 137 16.11 -4.58 1.90
C LEU A 137 16.00 -4.00 3.32
N ALA A 138 14.88 -4.20 4.02
CA ALA A 138 14.74 -3.76 5.41
C ALA A 138 15.62 -4.58 6.37
N SER A 139 15.96 -5.82 6.01
CA SER A 139 16.87 -6.65 6.82
C SER A 139 18.31 -6.13 6.88
N LEU A 140 18.71 -5.25 5.94
CA LEU A 140 20.04 -4.66 5.87
C LEU A 140 20.46 -4.02 7.20
N ARG A 141 19.54 -3.33 7.88
CA ARG A 141 19.80 -2.61 9.14
C ARG A 141 20.32 -3.52 10.26
N GLY A 142 19.96 -4.80 10.25
CA GLY A 142 20.41 -5.79 11.24
C GLY A 142 21.69 -6.53 10.83
N LYS A 143 22.24 -6.24 9.65
CA LYS A 143 23.36 -6.98 9.04
C LYS A 143 24.54 -6.10 8.65
N LEU A 144 24.30 -4.81 8.39
CA LEU A 144 25.30 -3.86 7.92
C LEU A 144 25.59 -2.81 8.98
N ASN A 145 26.83 -2.31 8.99
CA ASN A 145 27.18 -1.16 9.82
C ASN A 145 26.62 0.16 9.24
N PRO A 146 26.59 1.27 10.01
CA PRO A 146 25.99 2.53 9.56
C PRO A 146 26.59 3.12 8.27
N ALA A 147 27.90 2.93 8.03
CA ALA A 147 28.56 3.41 6.82
C ALA A 147 28.12 2.61 5.60
N GLN A 148 28.05 1.28 5.73
CA GLN A 148 27.54 0.37 4.71
C GLN A 148 26.06 0.64 4.39
N LEU A 149 25.22 0.88 5.41
CA LEU A 149 23.82 1.27 5.23
C LEU A 149 23.69 2.57 4.43
N THR A 150 24.54 3.55 4.71
CA THR A 150 24.55 4.82 3.96
C THR A 150 24.91 4.60 2.48
N ARG A 151 25.88 3.73 2.18
CA ARG A 151 26.21 3.37 0.80
C ARG A 151 25.06 2.60 0.13
N ALA A 152 24.44 1.66 0.83
CA ALA A 152 23.32 0.88 0.33
C ALA A 152 22.14 1.79 -0.02
N ARG A 153 21.77 2.73 0.87
CA ARG A 153 20.80 3.79 0.60
C ARG A 153 21.14 4.57 -0.66
N GLY A 154 22.39 5.02 -0.81
CA GLY A 154 22.82 5.74 -2.00
C GLY A 154 22.60 4.95 -3.31
N ILE A 155 22.82 3.62 -3.30
CA ILE A 155 22.53 2.76 -4.45
C ILE A 155 21.03 2.66 -4.71
N LEU A 156 20.25 2.35 -3.67
CA LEU A 156 18.80 2.14 -3.75
C LEU A 156 18.07 3.42 -4.16
N SER A 157 18.40 4.57 -3.57
CA SER A 157 17.82 5.86 -3.91
C SER A 157 18.14 6.27 -5.35
N ARG A 158 19.35 6.01 -5.86
CA ARG A 158 19.67 6.27 -7.28
C ARG A 158 18.82 5.41 -8.22
N ALA A 159 18.67 4.12 -7.92
CA ALA A 159 17.85 3.22 -8.72
C ALA A 159 16.36 3.60 -8.66
N ALA A 160 15.83 3.92 -7.48
CA ALA A 160 14.45 4.40 -7.31
C ALA A 160 14.20 5.72 -8.04
N ASN A 161 15.15 6.66 -8.03
CA ASN A 161 15.02 7.91 -8.79
C ASN A 161 14.98 7.68 -10.31
N ALA A 162 15.84 6.78 -10.80
CA ALA A 162 15.90 6.40 -12.21
C ALA A 162 14.71 5.53 -12.68
N SER A 163 13.92 4.99 -11.75
CA SER A 163 12.79 4.12 -12.07
C SER A 163 11.65 4.88 -12.79
N PRO A 164 10.88 4.20 -13.66
CA PRO A 164 9.73 4.78 -14.33
C PRO A 164 8.44 4.77 -13.49
N HIS A 165 8.53 4.57 -12.17
CA HIS A 165 7.36 4.64 -11.29
C HIS A 165 6.64 5.99 -11.38
N ALA A 166 5.32 5.95 -11.19
CA ALA A 166 4.52 7.15 -11.00
C ALA A 166 5.05 7.97 -9.82
N PRO A 167 4.87 9.31 -9.83
CA PRO A 167 5.43 10.19 -8.80
C PRO A 167 5.07 9.80 -7.35
N ALA A 168 3.81 9.42 -7.09
CA ALA A 168 3.35 9.02 -5.76
C ALA A 168 4.04 7.72 -5.27
N ASP A 169 4.05 6.67 -6.10
CA ASP A 169 4.75 5.42 -5.82
C ASP A 169 6.25 5.63 -5.62
N LYS A 170 6.87 6.48 -6.45
CA LYS A 170 8.29 6.81 -6.35
C LYS A 170 8.60 7.51 -5.02
N ALA A 171 7.79 8.49 -4.63
CA ALA A 171 7.96 9.20 -3.37
C ALA A 171 7.82 8.24 -2.18
N LEU A 172 6.77 7.41 -2.16
CA LEU A 172 6.55 6.41 -1.12
C LEU A 172 7.69 5.38 -1.05
N LEU A 173 8.20 4.91 -2.20
CA LEU A 173 9.33 3.98 -2.26
C LEU A 173 10.60 4.62 -1.68
N LEU A 174 10.92 5.86 -2.06
CA LEU A 174 12.10 6.57 -1.54
C LEU A 174 12.01 6.77 -0.02
N ASP A 175 10.87 7.24 0.47
CA ASP A 175 10.57 7.45 1.90
C ASP A 175 10.66 6.13 2.69
N THR A 176 10.11 5.05 2.11
CA THR A 176 10.24 3.69 2.67
C THR A 176 11.70 3.25 2.75
N LEU A 177 12.43 3.31 1.63
CA LEU A 177 13.83 2.88 1.58
C LEU A 177 14.70 3.70 2.52
N GLU A 178 14.47 5.01 2.60
CA GLU A 178 15.19 5.89 3.52
C GLU A 178 14.94 5.48 4.96
N THR A 179 13.68 5.32 5.37
CA THR A 179 13.30 5.06 6.76
C THR A 179 13.69 3.66 7.22
N VAL A 180 13.39 2.62 6.44
CA VAL A 180 13.55 1.21 6.88
C VAL A 180 15.00 0.73 6.85
N THR A 181 15.90 1.50 6.25
CA THR A 181 17.34 1.22 6.23
C THR A 181 18.15 2.11 7.17
N GLN A 182 17.49 2.95 7.99
CA GLN A 182 18.14 3.60 9.13
C GLN A 182 18.48 2.54 10.19
N ALA A 183 19.65 2.69 10.83
CA ALA A 183 20.11 1.77 11.87
C ALA A 183 19.09 1.65 13.02
N ASP A 184 18.53 2.78 13.46
CA ASP A 184 17.56 2.88 14.55
C ASP A 184 16.12 3.14 14.05
N GLY A 185 15.87 2.93 12.76
CA GLY A 185 14.56 3.17 12.16
C GLY A 185 13.48 2.16 12.60
N PRO A 186 12.20 2.40 12.30
CA PRO A 186 11.13 1.42 12.47
C PRO A 186 11.29 0.23 11.51
N GLY A 187 10.72 -0.92 11.86
CA GLY A 187 10.65 -2.04 10.92
C GLY A 187 9.79 -1.70 9.70
N LEU A 188 10.02 -2.35 8.55
CA LEU A 188 9.22 -2.11 7.33
C LEU A 188 7.71 -2.17 7.62
N GLY A 189 7.27 -3.22 8.33
CA GLY A 189 5.87 -3.41 8.64
C GLY A 189 5.27 -2.34 9.55
N GLU A 190 6.03 -1.89 10.55
CA GLU A 190 5.63 -0.81 11.45
C GLU A 190 5.51 0.51 10.69
N TYR A 191 6.49 0.80 9.85
CA TYR A 191 6.53 1.98 9.03
C TYR A 191 5.33 2.07 8.07
N VAL A 192 5.09 1.02 7.27
CA VAL A 192 3.96 1.04 6.33
C VAL A 192 2.60 1.00 7.03
N ALA A 193 2.50 0.37 8.21
CA ALA A 193 1.28 0.39 9.01
C ALA A 193 0.97 1.82 9.49
N LYS A 194 1.99 2.55 9.95
CA LYS A 194 1.86 3.97 10.29
C LYS A 194 1.44 4.80 9.07
N ARG A 195 2.07 4.62 7.91
CA ARG A 195 1.70 5.36 6.70
C ARG A 195 0.28 5.06 6.23
N ALA A 196 -0.15 3.80 6.29
CA ALA A 196 -1.52 3.41 5.98
C ALA A 196 -2.53 4.03 6.97
N TYR A 197 -2.20 4.05 8.26
CA TYR A 197 -3.01 4.70 9.29
C TYR A 197 -3.12 6.21 9.08
N ASP A 198 -2.01 6.90 8.86
CA ASP A 198 -1.97 8.34 8.60
C ASP A 198 -2.83 8.70 7.38
N GLY A 199 -2.81 7.84 6.34
CA GLY A 199 -3.62 8.01 5.14
C GLY A 199 -5.13 7.92 5.37
N LEU A 200 -5.59 7.27 6.43
CA LEU A 200 -7.03 7.20 6.74
C LEU A 200 -7.61 8.58 7.07
N CYS A 201 -6.78 9.53 7.54
CA CYS A 201 -7.20 10.86 8.00
C CYS A 201 -8.32 10.80 9.07
N LEU A 202 -8.25 9.81 9.95
CA LEU A 202 -9.23 9.59 11.02
C LEU A 202 -8.57 9.90 12.37
N ASP A 203 -8.48 11.18 12.71
CA ASP A 203 -7.76 11.69 13.90
C ASP A 203 -8.24 11.09 15.25
N GLN A 204 -9.46 10.53 15.28
CA GLN A 204 -10.07 9.93 16.47
C GLN A 204 -10.01 8.40 16.47
N LEU A 205 -9.49 7.77 15.41
CA LEU A 205 -9.44 6.32 15.28
C LEU A 205 -8.30 5.75 16.10
N GLN A 206 -8.57 5.30 17.32
CA GLN A 206 -7.57 4.55 18.07
C GLN A 206 -7.51 3.12 17.54
N LEU A 207 -6.46 2.78 16.81
CA LEU A 207 -6.16 1.40 16.45
C LEU A 207 -5.33 0.76 17.56
N LYS A 208 -5.80 -0.43 17.96
CA LYS A 208 -5.26 -1.40 18.90
C LYS A 208 -3.83 -1.12 19.41
N ALA A 209 -3.67 -1.06 20.73
CA ALA A 209 -2.38 -1.25 21.37
C ALA A 209 -2.01 -2.75 21.46
N ASP A 210 -0.74 -3.06 21.73
CA ASP A 210 -0.30 -4.43 21.98
C ASP A 210 -1.19 -5.21 22.94
N GLY A 211 -1.62 -6.40 22.51
CA GLY A 211 -2.38 -7.31 23.37
C GLY A 211 -3.85 -6.94 23.57
N GLU A 212 -4.33 -5.83 23.00
CA GLU A 212 -5.75 -5.50 23.02
C GLU A 212 -6.56 -6.38 22.04
N ALA A 213 -7.87 -6.43 22.29
CA ALA A 213 -8.80 -7.14 21.42
C ALA A 213 -8.74 -6.60 19.99
N GLU A 214 -8.99 -7.49 19.04
CA GLU A 214 -9.14 -7.12 17.63
C GLU A 214 -10.17 -5.97 17.46
N PRO A 215 -9.91 -4.95 16.61
CA PRO A 215 -10.86 -3.85 16.41
C PRO A 215 -12.25 -4.37 16.01
N PRO A 216 -13.35 -3.78 16.55
CA PRO A 216 -14.71 -4.19 16.20
C PRO A 216 -15.01 -4.11 14.71
N ALA A 217 -15.96 -4.92 14.22
CA ALA A 217 -16.44 -4.90 12.83
C ALA A 217 -16.85 -3.50 12.37
N ARG A 218 -17.51 -2.71 13.22
CA ARG A 218 -17.86 -1.31 12.92
C ARG A 218 -16.64 -0.45 12.61
N THR A 219 -15.57 -0.58 13.39
CA THR A 219 -14.32 0.15 13.19
C THR A 219 -13.67 -0.28 11.88
N PHE A 220 -13.56 -1.58 11.65
CA PHE A 220 -13.05 -2.13 10.39
C PHE A 220 -13.84 -1.63 9.17
N ASN A 221 -15.17 -1.74 9.20
CA ASN A 221 -16.03 -1.29 8.11
C ASN A 221 -15.88 0.21 7.81
N SER A 222 -15.71 1.04 8.85
CA SER A 222 -15.59 2.49 8.69
C SER A 222 -14.31 2.94 7.98
N ILE A 223 -13.25 2.13 7.98
CA ILE A 223 -11.98 2.51 7.36
C ILE A 223 -11.90 2.14 5.88
N LEU A 224 -12.74 1.22 5.39
CA LEU A 224 -12.63 0.70 4.01
C LEU A 224 -12.73 1.81 2.96
N PRO A 225 -13.68 2.77 3.04
CA PRO A 225 -13.76 3.87 2.07
C PRO A 225 -12.57 4.83 2.16
N SER A 226 -12.13 5.16 3.39
CA SER A 226 -10.96 6.03 3.59
C SER A 226 -9.68 5.40 3.09
N LEU A 227 -9.49 4.09 3.30
CA LEU A 227 -8.34 3.36 2.78
C LEU A 227 -8.37 3.33 1.24
N ALA A 228 -9.51 3.01 0.64
CA ALA A 228 -9.68 3.02 -0.81
C ALA A 228 -9.37 4.41 -1.41
N ALA A 229 -9.85 5.48 -0.77
CA ALA A 229 -9.55 6.85 -1.18
C ALA A 229 -8.06 7.19 -1.04
N SER A 230 -7.45 6.89 0.11
CA SER A 230 -6.04 7.21 0.40
C SER A 230 -5.05 6.46 -0.49
N THR A 231 -5.46 5.32 -1.05
CA THR A 231 -4.63 4.49 -1.94
C THR A 231 -4.93 4.71 -3.42
N TYR A 232 -5.95 5.52 -3.75
CA TYR A 232 -6.50 5.62 -5.10
C TYR A 232 -5.47 6.12 -6.11
N ASP A 233 -4.72 7.16 -5.78
CA ASP A 233 -3.73 7.79 -6.68
C ASP A 233 -2.44 6.98 -6.86
N TYR A 234 -2.27 5.91 -6.08
CA TYR A 234 -1.12 5.04 -6.18
C TYR A 234 -1.31 3.98 -7.26
N ASN A 235 -0.18 3.58 -7.83
CA ASN A 235 -0.04 2.45 -8.73
C ASN A 235 0.16 1.15 -7.91
N PRO A 236 0.36 -0.03 -8.57
CA PRO A 236 0.37 -1.30 -7.86
C PRO A 236 1.35 -1.38 -6.68
N LEU A 237 2.51 -0.73 -6.75
CA LEU A 237 3.50 -0.75 -5.66
C LEU A 237 2.98 0.02 -4.45
N GLY A 238 2.54 1.27 -4.63
CA GLY A 238 2.05 2.08 -3.51
C GLY A 238 0.81 1.46 -2.87
N ARG A 239 -0.12 0.95 -3.69
CA ARG A 239 -1.29 0.21 -3.22
C ARG A 239 -0.91 -1.03 -2.42
N THR A 240 0.08 -1.81 -2.89
CA THR A 240 0.57 -2.99 -2.18
C THR A 240 1.19 -2.63 -0.84
N LEU A 241 2.02 -1.60 -0.78
CA LEU A 241 2.66 -1.18 0.46
C LEU A 241 1.65 -0.72 1.51
N LEU A 242 0.69 0.10 1.10
CA LEU A 242 -0.34 0.63 2.00
C LEU A 242 -1.36 -0.45 2.40
N TRP A 243 -1.68 -1.40 1.51
CA TRP A 243 -2.49 -2.57 1.86
C TRP A 243 -1.80 -3.50 2.87
N GLU A 244 -0.51 -3.80 2.68
CA GLU A 244 0.28 -4.60 3.65
C GLU A 244 0.41 -3.88 5.00
N GLY A 245 0.51 -2.54 4.98
CA GLY A 245 0.42 -1.72 6.19
C GLY A 245 -0.94 -1.83 6.86
N ALA A 246 -2.03 -1.66 6.11
CA ALA A 246 -3.38 -1.74 6.63
C ALA A 246 -3.71 -3.12 7.21
N CYS A 247 -3.23 -4.21 6.60
CA CYS A 247 -3.45 -5.56 7.13
C CYS A 247 -2.92 -5.73 8.56
N ARG A 248 -1.74 -5.17 8.87
CA ARG A 248 -1.15 -5.24 10.21
C ARG A 248 -1.95 -4.50 11.28
N LEU A 249 -2.75 -3.52 10.88
CA LEU A 249 -3.62 -2.79 11.81
C LEU A 249 -4.79 -3.66 12.32
N PHE A 250 -5.07 -4.79 11.66
CA PHE A 250 -6.18 -5.69 11.97
C PHE A 250 -5.74 -7.14 12.23
N ASP A 251 -4.56 -7.32 12.80
CA ASP A 251 -4.09 -8.64 13.24
C ASP A 251 -5.00 -9.21 14.35
N GLY A 252 -5.47 -10.45 14.15
CA GLY A 252 -6.41 -11.12 15.05
C GLY A 252 -7.10 -12.32 14.41
N PRO A 253 -8.11 -12.90 15.09
CA PRO A 253 -8.87 -14.05 14.59
C PRO A 253 -9.55 -13.82 13.24
N SER A 254 -9.90 -12.58 12.89
CA SER A 254 -10.50 -12.25 11.59
C SER A 254 -9.51 -11.78 10.52
N ALA A 255 -8.20 -11.82 10.79
CA ALA A 255 -7.17 -11.22 9.92
C ALA A 255 -7.24 -11.71 8.46
N GLU A 256 -7.45 -12.99 8.22
CA GLU A 256 -7.52 -13.54 6.85
C GLU A 256 -8.71 -12.97 6.07
N ARG A 257 -9.89 -12.93 6.69
CA ARG A 257 -11.11 -12.38 6.09
C ARG A 257 -10.96 -10.87 5.84
N ARG A 258 -10.43 -10.16 6.82
CA ARG A 258 -10.21 -8.71 6.75
C ARG A 258 -9.17 -8.36 5.70
N ARG A 259 -8.09 -9.14 5.59
CA ARG A 259 -7.09 -9.01 4.53
C ARG A 259 -7.71 -9.10 3.15
N ALA A 260 -8.62 -10.06 2.93
CA ALA A 260 -9.34 -10.19 1.66
C ALA A 260 -10.23 -8.97 1.38
N ALA A 261 -10.99 -8.50 2.36
CA ALA A 261 -11.82 -7.29 2.20
C ALA A 261 -10.98 -6.03 1.96
N LEU A 262 -9.87 -5.85 2.67
CA LEU A 262 -8.91 -4.76 2.45
C LEU A 262 -8.30 -4.83 1.05
N GLN A 263 -7.98 -6.03 0.57
CA GLN A 263 -7.44 -6.24 -0.77
C GLN A 263 -8.46 -5.81 -1.82
N THR A 264 -9.72 -6.22 -1.69
CA THR A 264 -10.78 -5.80 -2.61
C THR A 264 -10.96 -4.28 -2.58
N ALA A 265 -11.03 -3.66 -1.40
CA ALA A 265 -11.19 -2.21 -1.26
C ALA A 265 -10.06 -1.41 -1.93
N VAL A 266 -8.81 -1.87 -1.82
CA VAL A 266 -7.62 -1.16 -2.35
C VAL A 266 -7.43 -1.41 -3.85
N PHE A 267 -7.73 -2.60 -4.36
CA PHE A 267 -7.32 -2.99 -5.72
C PHE A 267 -8.45 -2.98 -6.76
N SER A 268 -9.72 -3.06 -6.34
CA SER A 268 -10.84 -3.16 -7.28
C SER A 268 -11.22 -1.85 -7.98
N LEU A 269 -10.83 -0.70 -7.44
CA LEU A 269 -11.14 0.60 -8.04
C LEU A 269 -10.02 1.05 -9.00
N PRO A 270 -10.30 1.24 -10.31
CA PRO A 270 -9.31 1.71 -11.27
C PRO A 270 -8.95 3.17 -11.00
N ASN A 271 -7.65 3.49 -10.86
CA ASN A 271 -7.18 4.87 -10.71
C ASN A 271 -7.22 5.66 -12.01
N VAL A 272 -7.06 4.98 -13.15
CA VAL A 272 -7.29 5.54 -14.47
C VAL A 272 -8.68 5.08 -14.92
N PRO A 273 -9.68 5.97 -15.01
CA PRO A 273 -11.04 5.61 -15.39
C PRO A 273 -11.11 5.13 -16.84
N ALA A 274 -12.16 4.40 -17.21
CA ALA A 274 -12.37 4.02 -18.60
C ALA A 274 -12.63 5.26 -19.48
N PRO A 275 -12.39 5.21 -20.79
CA PRO A 275 -12.71 6.33 -21.68
C PRO A 275 -14.18 6.77 -21.53
N GLY A 276 -14.38 8.03 -21.12
CA GLY A 276 -15.71 8.61 -20.89
C GLY A 276 -16.17 8.63 -19.43
N GLU A 277 -15.44 7.98 -18.52
CA GLU A 277 -15.69 8.03 -17.08
C GLU A 277 -14.84 9.13 -16.40
N GLN A 278 -15.32 9.61 -15.25
CA GLN A 278 -14.58 10.55 -14.41
C GLN A 278 -13.81 9.80 -13.32
N PRO A 279 -12.61 10.26 -12.93
CA PRO A 279 -11.91 9.71 -11.77
C PRO A 279 -12.70 9.98 -10.49
N LEU A 280 -12.58 9.09 -9.52
CA LEU A 280 -13.15 9.30 -8.19
C LEU A 280 -12.35 10.40 -7.49
N GLY A 281 -13.05 11.40 -6.93
CA GLY A 281 -12.44 12.57 -6.30
C GLY A 281 -13.02 12.91 -4.92
N HIS A 282 -14.15 12.32 -4.55
CA HIS A 282 -14.83 12.61 -3.28
C HIS A 282 -15.03 11.35 -2.45
N LEU A 283 -14.80 11.45 -1.13
CA LEU A 283 -14.96 10.33 -0.20
C LEU A 283 -16.33 9.63 -0.30
N VAL A 284 -17.40 10.38 -0.59
CA VAL A 284 -18.74 9.81 -0.80
C VAL A 284 -18.80 8.82 -1.96
N GLU A 285 -18.01 9.02 -3.02
CA GLU A 285 -17.97 8.13 -4.18
C GLU A 285 -17.29 6.81 -3.81
N PHE A 286 -16.24 6.87 -2.97
CA PHE A 286 -15.62 5.67 -2.39
C PHE A 286 -16.56 4.94 -1.44
N ILE A 287 -17.35 5.65 -0.62
CA ILE A 287 -18.36 5.03 0.25
C ILE A 287 -19.35 4.23 -0.60
N LEU A 288 -19.90 4.84 -1.64
CA LEU A 288 -20.86 4.19 -2.53
C LEU A 288 -20.24 2.97 -3.25
N ALA A 289 -19.01 3.10 -3.73
CA ALA A 289 -18.32 2.01 -4.41
C ALA A 289 -18.04 0.82 -3.47
N ILE A 290 -17.64 1.09 -2.22
CA ILE A 290 -17.42 0.04 -1.21
C ILE A 290 -18.74 -0.61 -0.77
N ASP A 291 -19.81 0.18 -0.62
CA ASP A 291 -21.15 -0.33 -0.33
C ASP A 291 -21.61 -1.34 -1.41
N ASP A 292 -21.38 -1.00 -2.69
CA ASP A 292 -21.71 -1.86 -3.83
C ASP A 292 -20.90 -3.17 -3.86
N MET A 293 -19.69 -3.18 -3.29
CA MET A 293 -18.85 -4.38 -3.19
C MET A 293 -19.25 -5.33 -2.04
N ALA A 294 -20.13 -4.90 -1.14
CA ALA A 294 -20.63 -5.70 -0.01
C ALA A 294 -19.52 -6.30 0.89
N LEU A 295 -18.45 -5.52 1.15
CA LEU A 295 -17.26 -5.98 1.90
C LEU A 295 -17.42 -5.97 3.42
N TYR A 296 -18.52 -5.42 3.93
CA TYR A 296 -18.69 -5.17 5.35
C TYR A 296 -18.86 -6.44 6.18
N GLU A 297 -18.13 -6.49 7.30
CA GLU A 297 -18.35 -7.51 8.31
C GLU A 297 -19.72 -7.30 8.98
N THR A 298 -20.44 -8.39 9.19
CA THR A 298 -21.69 -8.36 9.95
C THR A 298 -21.41 -8.01 11.40
N ASN A 299 -22.08 -6.97 11.90
CA ASN A 299 -22.04 -6.67 13.34
C ASN A 299 -22.71 -7.83 14.09
N ALA A 300 -21.99 -8.50 14.98
CA ALA A 300 -22.49 -9.64 15.76
C ALA A 300 -23.70 -9.34 16.69
N ALA A 301 -24.25 -8.12 16.65
CA ALA A 301 -25.40 -7.70 17.45
C ALA A 301 -26.77 -8.24 16.97
N GLY A 302 -26.80 -9.12 15.95
CA GLY A 302 -28.05 -9.70 15.42
C GLY A 302 -28.43 -11.09 15.94
N ALA A 303 -27.53 -11.81 16.62
CA ALA A 303 -27.78 -13.21 17.03
C ALA A 303 -28.60 -13.38 18.32
N SER A 304 -29.24 -12.31 18.82
CA SER A 304 -30.19 -12.38 19.94
C SER A 304 -31.35 -11.46 19.68
N ARG A 305 -32.25 -11.89 18.79
CA ARG A 305 -33.68 -11.51 18.76
C ARG A 305 -34.42 -12.34 17.70
N SER A 306 -34.57 -13.63 17.95
CA SER A 306 -35.66 -14.42 17.38
C SER A 306 -35.75 -15.78 18.05
N ALA A 307 -36.87 -15.95 18.77
CA ALA A 307 -37.48 -17.17 19.34
C ALA A 307 -36.74 -17.89 20.47
#